data_AF-A0A258MWM0-F1
#
_entry.id   AF-A0A258MWM0-F1
#
_cell.length_a   1.000
_cell.length_b   1.000
_cell.length_c   1.000
_cell.angle_alpha   90.00
_cell.angle_beta   90.00
_cell.angle_gamma   90.00
#
_symmetry.space_group_name_H-M   'P 1'
#
loop_
_entity.id
_entity.type
_entity.pdbx_description
1 polymer ?
#
loop_
_entity_poly.entity_id
_entity_poly.type
_entity_poly.pdbx_seq_one_letter_code
_entity_poly.pdbx_strand_id
1 'polypeptide(L)'
;MNQFSQIDNRLKILAKEIGAILETKVGRHSINGVDVPKEKLALRQIQWVDGPIGKAIIINQNFENGILDSPNWDFFNIAWLQEGKTPAKGRPFWNKCLLKNIAFKIIESEIDQLVKMSLENLNAINKTDLK
;
A
#
# COMPACT_ATOMS: atom_id res chain seq x y z
N MET A 1 10.34 16.17 13.81
CA MET A 1 10.23 14.70 13.78
C MET A 1 9.55 14.27 12.49
N ASN A 2 10.06 13.25 11.80
CA ASN A 2 9.36 12.68 10.64
C ASN A 2 8.12 11.93 11.15
N GLN A 3 6.91 12.39 10.79
CA GLN A 3 5.67 11.75 11.23
C GLN A 3 5.57 10.27 10.83
N PHE A 4 6.38 9.81 9.86
CA PHE A 4 6.39 8.43 9.41
C PHE A 4 7.45 7.57 10.08
N SER A 5 8.20 8.06 11.05
CA SER A 5 9.38 7.34 11.56
C SER A 5 9.07 5.93 12.04
N GLN A 6 7.96 5.74 12.76
CA GLN A 6 7.58 4.43 13.28
C GLN A 6 7.16 3.48 12.14
N ILE A 7 6.29 3.95 11.25
CA ILE A 7 5.84 3.20 10.08
C ILE A 7 7.01 2.83 9.16
N ASP A 8 7.85 3.79 8.82
CA ASP A 8 9.00 3.60 7.93
C ASP A 8 9.97 2.59 8.55
N ASN A 9 10.24 2.66 9.85
CA ASN A 9 11.10 1.69 10.53
C ASN A 9 10.50 0.28 10.47
N ARG A 10 9.21 0.14 10.76
CA ARG A 10 8.56 -1.18 10.74
C ARG A 10 8.52 -1.79 9.35
N LEU A 11 8.15 -0.99 8.34
CA LEU A 11 8.13 -1.44 6.95
C LEU A 11 9.52 -1.74 6.40
N LYS A 12 10.57 -1.01 6.82
CA LYS A 12 11.96 -1.34 6.45
C LYS A 12 12.42 -2.67 7.02
N ILE A 13 12.08 -2.97 8.28
CA ILE A 13 12.38 -4.26 8.91
C ILE A 13 11.70 -5.36 8.11
N LEU A 14 10.40 -5.23 7.86
CA LEU A 14 9.66 -6.23 7.09
C LEU A 14 10.22 -6.37 5.67
N ALA A 15 10.48 -5.26 4.97
CA ALA A 15 11.01 -5.29 3.61
C ALA A 15 12.31 -6.09 3.55
N LYS A 16 13.21 -5.91 4.53
CA LYS A 16 14.44 -6.69 4.63
C LYS A 16 14.17 -8.18 4.85
N GLU A 17 13.21 -8.54 5.70
CA GLU A 17 12.85 -9.94 5.99
C GLU A 17 12.33 -10.68 4.76
N ILE A 18 11.55 -10.01 3.90
CA ILE A 18 10.92 -10.63 2.72
C ILE A 18 11.66 -10.35 1.40
N GLY A 19 12.85 -9.74 1.45
CA GLY A 19 13.63 -9.40 0.26
C GLY A 19 13.01 -8.31 -0.63
N ALA A 20 12.17 -7.44 -0.05
CA ALA A 20 11.55 -6.29 -0.70
C ALA A 20 12.32 -4.99 -0.41
N ILE A 21 11.88 -3.90 -1.05
CA ILE A 21 12.34 -2.55 -0.77
C ILE A 21 11.12 -1.70 -0.36
N LEU A 22 11.27 -0.91 0.71
CA LEU A 22 10.30 0.13 1.03
C LEU A 22 10.41 1.24 -0.03
N GLU A 23 9.35 1.43 -0.79
CA GLU A 23 9.19 2.58 -1.66
C GLU A 23 8.37 3.66 -0.95
N THR A 24 8.93 4.85 -0.92
CA THR A 24 8.23 6.06 -0.50
C THR A 24 8.01 6.93 -1.73
N LYS A 25 6.76 7.17 -2.12
CA LYS A 25 6.46 8.13 -3.20
C LYS A 25 5.84 9.38 -2.60
N VAL A 26 6.32 10.51 -3.10
CA VAL A 26 5.67 11.81 -2.96
C VAL A 26 5.29 12.24 -4.38
N GLY A 27 4.08 11.88 -4.81
CA GLY A 27 3.70 11.89 -6.23
C GLY A 27 2.70 12.98 -6.61
N ARG A 28 2.70 13.38 -7.88
CA ARG A 28 1.68 14.25 -8.49
C ARG A 28 0.47 13.39 -8.84
N HIS A 29 -0.73 13.81 -8.45
CA HIS A 29 -1.96 13.27 -9.04
C HIS A 29 -2.47 14.26 -10.07
N SER A 30 -2.77 13.78 -11.28
CA SER A 30 -3.64 14.49 -12.20
C SER A 30 -5.01 13.79 -12.16
N ILE A 31 -6.06 14.55 -11.90
CA ILE A 31 -7.44 14.04 -11.97
C ILE A 31 -8.04 14.64 -13.22
N ASN A 32 -8.48 13.79 -14.16
CA ASN A 32 -9.10 14.20 -15.42
C ASN A 32 -8.29 15.23 -16.24
N GLY A 33 -6.95 15.13 -16.20
CA GLY A 33 -6.06 16.07 -16.89
C GLY A 33 -5.96 17.45 -16.24
N VAL A 34 -6.57 17.65 -15.07
CA VAL A 34 -6.44 18.87 -14.26
C VAL A 34 -5.31 18.66 -13.25
N ASP A 35 -4.32 19.53 -13.32
CA ASP A 35 -3.27 19.65 -12.30
C ASP A 35 -3.90 20.16 -11.01
N VAL A 36 -4.13 19.25 -10.06
CA VAL A 36 -4.56 19.61 -8.71
C VAL A 36 -3.35 20.27 -8.00
N PRO A 37 -3.54 21.38 -7.26
CA PRO A 37 -2.45 22.03 -6.53
C PRO A 37 -1.63 21.03 -5.71
N LYS A 38 -0.31 21.25 -5.65
CA LYS A 38 0.79 20.39 -5.15
C LYS A 38 0.60 19.77 -3.75
N GLU A 39 -0.43 18.98 -3.56
CA GLU A 39 -0.64 18.24 -2.34
C GLU A 39 0.18 16.95 -2.46
N LYS A 40 1.22 16.90 -1.63
CA LYS A 40 2.24 15.85 -1.59
C LYS A 40 1.59 14.54 -1.14
N LEU A 41 0.97 13.81 -2.06
CA LEU A 41 0.48 12.46 -1.83
C LEU A 41 1.61 11.60 -1.28
N ALA A 42 1.51 11.28 -0.01
CA ALA A 42 2.53 10.54 0.69
C ALA A 42 2.12 9.06 0.73
N LEU A 43 2.92 8.21 0.07
CA LEU A 43 2.69 6.78 -0.10
C LEU A 43 3.85 5.99 0.50
N ARG A 44 3.55 4.96 1.30
CA ARG A 44 4.51 3.96 1.76
C ARG A 44 4.03 2.64 1.21
N GLN A 45 4.88 1.97 0.46
CA GLN A 45 4.56 0.65 -0.03
C GLN A 45 5.77 -0.27 0.01
N ILE A 46 5.50 -1.53 0.30
CA ILE A 46 6.44 -2.61 0.06
C ILE A 46 5.80 -3.53 -0.96
N GLN A 47 6.57 -3.91 -1.97
CA GLN A 47 6.12 -4.83 -3.02
C GLN A 47 7.13 -5.96 -3.14
N TRP A 48 6.64 -7.18 -3.33
CA TRP A 48 7.48 -8.35 -3.56
C TRP A 48 6.77 -9.36 -4.44
N VAL A 49 7.54 -10.35 -4.88
CA VAL A 49 7.05 -11.45 -5.69
C VAL A 49 7.27 -12.74 -4.94
N ASP A 50 6.21 -13.53 -4.85
CA ASP A 50 6.20 -14.87 -4.28
C ASP A 50 5.72 -15.84 -5.36
N GLY A 51 6.69 -16.45 -6.06
CA GLY A 51 6.44 -17.27 -7.25
C GLY A 51 5.65 -16.49 -8.32
N PRO A 52 4.44 -16.94 -8.69
CA PRO A 52 3.62 -16.28 -9.70
C PRO A 52 2.72 -15.16 -9.15
N ILE A 53 2.82 -14.82 -7.86
CA ILE A 53 1.95 -13.84 -7.21
C ILE A 53 2.78 -12.65 -6.77
N GLY A 54 2.46 -11.47 -7.32
CA GLY A 54 2.94 -10.21 -6.78
C GLY A 54 2.10 -9.81 -5.58
N LYS A 55 2.74 -9.25 -4.55
CA LYS A 55 2.13 -8.88 -3.27
C LYS A 55 2.55 -7.46 -2.89
N ALA A 56 1.67 -6.73 -2.22
CA ALA A 56 1.98 -5.41 -1.71
C ALA A 56 1.23 -5.09 -0.41
N ILE A 57 1.91 -4.33 0.45
CA ILE A 57 1.30 -3.58 1.54
C ILE A 57 1.40 -2.10 1.16
N ILE A 58 0.29 -1.39 1.25
CA ILE A 58 0.18 0.01 0.82
C ILE A 58 -0.44 0.83 1.94
N ILE A 59 0.20 1.95 2.27
CA ILE A 59 -0.31 3.00 3.16
C ILE A 59 -0.29 4.30 2.38
N ASN A 60 -1.45 4.85 2.10
CA ASN A 60 -1.62 6.06 1.30
C ASN A 60 -2.54 7.05 2.00
N GLN A 61 -2.31 8.33 1.77
CA GLN A 61 -3.31 9.34 2.11
C GLN A 61 -4.59 9.08 1.33
N ASN A 62 -5.72 9.26 2.00
CA ASN A 62 -7.03 9.14 1.37
C ASN A 62 -7.23 10.31 0.39
N PHE A 63 -7.86 10.00 -0.73
CA PHE A 63 -8.31 10.95 -1.74
C PHE A 63 -9.79 10.70 -1.98
N GLU A 64 -10.64 11.61 -1.51
CA GLU A 64 -12.09 11.51 -1.67
C GLU A 64 -12.58 12.63 -2.60
N ASN A 65 -13.32 12.26 -3.64
CA ASN A 65 -13.88 13.20 -4.64
C ASN A 65 -12.85 14.14 -5.29
N GLY A 66 -11.60 13.69 -5.39
CA GLY A 66 -10.50 14.46 -5.95
C GLY A 66 -9.90 15.52 -5.04
N ILE A 67 -10.24 15.48 -3.75
CA ILE A 67 -9.67 16.31 -2.70
C ILE A 67 -8.81 15.42 -1.81
N LEU A 68 -7.58 15.86 -1.49
CA LEU A 68 -6.76 15.19 -0.50
C LEU A 68 -7.44 15.32 0.87
N ASP A 69 -7.85 14.20 1.45
CA ASP A 69 -8.24 14.18 2.86
C ASP A 69 -6.98 14.03 3.72
N SER A 70 -6.31 15.16 3.95
CA SER A 70 -5.01 15.25 4.61
C SER A 70 -4.86 14.48 5.95
N PRO A 71 -5.85 14.47 6.86
CA PRO A 71 -5.76 13.72 8.12
C PRO A 71 -5.96 12.22 7.99
N ASN A 72 -6.67 11.77 6.95
CA ASN A 72 -7.12 10.40 6.84
C ASN A 72 -6.32 9.60 5.81
N TRP A 73 -6.15 8.33 6.14
CA TRP A 73 -5.26 7.42 5.49
C TRP A 73 -5.94 6.09 5.34
N ASP A 74 -5.45 5.35 4.36
CA ASP A 74 -5.86 3.99 4.12
C ASP A 74 -4.67 3.04 4.29
N PHE A 75 -5.01 1.80 4.64
CA PHE A 75 -4.09 0.69 4.71
C PHE A 75 -4.68 -0.48 3.90
N PHE A 76 -3.97 -0.93 2.86
CA PHE A 76 -4.43 -2.01 1.99
C PHE A 76 -3.39 -3.10 1.78
N ASN A 77 -3.89 -4.30 1.54
CA ASN A 77 -3.15 -5.41 0.97
C ASN A 77 -3.58 -5.63 -0.48
N ILE A 78 -2.62 -5.81 -1.37
CA ILE A 78 -2.88 -6.13 -2.77
C ILE A 78 -2.11 -7.39 -3.14
N ALA A 79 -2.74 -8.28 -3.89
CA ALA A 79 -2.09 -9.38 -4.57
C ALA A 79 -2.53 -9.43 -6.04
N TRP A 80 -1.65 -9.84 -6.94
CA TRP A 80 -1.93 -9.92 -8.38
C TRP A 80 -1.16 -11.05 -9.04
N LEU A 81 -1.69 -11.57 -10.15
CA LEU A 81 -0.94 -12.53 -10.98
C LEU A 81 0.20 -11.81 -11.71
N GLN A 82 1.42 -12.29 -11.50
CA GLN A 82 2.59 -11.93 -12.29
C GLN A 82 2.53 -12.69 -13.62
N GLU A 83 1.97 -12.06 -14.66
CA GLU A 83 2.13 -12.52 -16.04
C GLU A 83 3.20 -11.68 -16.76
N GLY A 84 4.38 -12.26 -17.00
CA GLY A 84 5.48 -11.56 -17.68
C GLY A 84 6.12 -10.44 -16.85
N LYS A 85 6.77 -9.47 -17.52
CA LYS A 85 7.64 -8.45 -16.88
C LYS A 85 6.91 -7.18 -16.40
N THR A 86 5.60 -7.08 -16.58
CA THR A 86 4.87 -5.81 -16.35
C THR A 86 3.50 -6.09 -15.74
N PRO A 87 3.08 -5.38 -14.66
CA PRO A 87 1.71 -5.47 -14.17
C PRO A 87 0.76 -4.82 -15.20
N ALA A 88 -0.10 -5.62 -15.85
CA ALA A 88 -1.04 -5.10 -16.84
C ALA A 88 -2.32 -4.57 -16.18
N LYS A 89 -2.90 -3.53 -16.78
CA LYS A 89 -4.26 -3.03 -16.46
C LYS A 89 -5.28 -4.16 -16.68
N GLY A 90 -6.24 -4.29 -15.76
CA GLY A 90 -7.34 -5.28 -15.87
C GLY A 90 -6.96 -6.72 -15.50
N ARG A 91 -5.81 -6.93 -14.84
CA ARG A 91 -5.40 -8.27 -14.39
C ARG A 91 -6.18 -8.74 -13.17
N PRO A 92 -6.34 -10.07 -13.01
CA PRO A 92 -6.86 -10.65 -11.80
C PRO A 92 -6.10 -10.16 -10.58
N PHE A 93 -6.80 -9.52 -9.67
CA PHE A 93 -6.20 -8.95 -8.47
C PHE A 93 -7.11 -9.13 -7.27
N TRP A 94 -6.47 -9.27 -6.13
CA TRP A 94 -7.11 -9.29 -4.84
C TRP A 94 -6.71 -8.02 -4.10
N ASN A 95 -7.69 -7.34 -3.52
CA ASN A 95 -7.49 -6.17 -2.68
C ASN A 95 -8.28 -6.37 -1.40
N LYS A 96 -7.62 -6.14 -0.27
CA LYS A 96 -8.27 -6.01 1.02
C LYS A 96 -7.84 -4.72 1.70
N CYS A 97 -8.83 -3.91 2.00
CA CYS A 97 -8.67 -2.77 2.89
C CYS A 97 -8.71 -3.25 4.34
N LEU A 98 -7.66 -2.97 5.11
CA LEU A 98 -7.64 -3.21 6.55
C LEU A 98 -8.19 -2.02 7.31
N LEU A 99 -7.83 -0.82 6.89
CA LEU A 99 -8.32 0.45 7.44
C LEU A 99 -8.60 1.40 6.29
N LYS A 100 -9.80 2.00 6.28
CA LYS A 100 -10.24 2.96 5.27
C LYS A 100 -10.62 4.28 5.92
N ASN A 101 -10.10 5.38 5.39
CA ASN A 101 -10.44 6.73 5.83
C ASN A 101 -10.22 6.92 7.35
N ILE A 102 -9.06 6.49 7.84
CA ILE A 102 -8.73 6.48 9.27
C ILE A 102 -7.60 7.49 9.56
N ALA A 103 -7.67 8.13 10.73
CA ALA A 103 -6.62 9.05 11.16
C ALA A 103 -5.24 8.35 11.20
N PHE A 104 -4.21 9.03 10.68
CA PHE A 104 -2.85 8.49 10.60
C PHE A 104 -2.33 7.90 11.92
N LYS A 105 -2.62 8.55 13.05
CA LYS A 105 -2.19 8.12 14.38
C LYS A 105 -2.67 6.71 14.75
N ILE A 106 -3.85 6.30 14.27
CA ILE A 106 -4.38 4.95 14.51
C ILE A 106 -3.51 3.94 13.76
N ILE A 107 -3.22 4.21 12.48
CA ILE A 107 -2.31 3.37 11.67
C ILE A 107 -0.94 3.28 12.33
N GLU A 108 -0.41 4.40 12.81
CA GLU A 108 0.89 4.44 13.50
C GLU A 108 0.87 3.60 14.78
N SER A 109 -0.16 3.72 15.62
CA SER A 109 -0.28 2.97 16.87
C SER A 109 -0.48 1.47 16.69
N GLU A 110 -1.08 1.06 15.56
CA GLU A 110 -1.44 -0.34 15.29
C GLU A 110 -0.51 -1.01 14.26
N ILE A 111 0.56 -0.33 13.82
CA ILE A 111 1.35 -0.75 12.66
C ILE A 111 1.88 -2.19 12.77
N ASP A 112 2.25 -2.64 13.96
CA ASP A 112 2.76 -4.01 14.16
C ASP A 112 1.68 -5.07 13.93
N GLN A 113 0.47 -4.82 14.43
CA GLN A 113 -0.68 -5.70 14.22
C GLN A 113 -1.12 -5.67 12.76
N LEU A 114 -1.20 -4.49 12.15
CA LEU A 114 -1.57 -4.33 10.73
C LEU A 114 -0.58 -5.06 9.81
N VAL A 115 0.72 -4.95 10.08
CA VAL A 115 1.76 -5.67 9.34
C VAL A 115 1.62 -7.18 9.52
N LYS A 116 1.38 -7.67 10.75
CA LYS A 116 1.15 -9.10 11.00
C LYS A 116 -0.07 -9.62 10.23
N MET A 117 -1.22 -8.95 10.35
CA MET A 117 -2.45 -9.30 9.63
C MET A 117 -2.24 -9.27 8.11
N SER A 118 -1.45 -8.33 7.61
CA SER A 118 -1.12 -8.23 6.19
C SER A 118 -0.37 -9.45 5.69
N LEU A 119 0.63 -9.93 6.45
CA LEU A 119 1.36 -11.14 6.09
C LEU A 119 0.47 -12.38 6.13
N GLU A 120 -0.36 -12.51 7.16
CA GLU A 120 -1.33 -13.61 7.25
C GLU A 120 -2.28 -13.62 6.04
N ASN A 121 -2.86 -12.47 5.70
CA ASN A 121 -3.73 -12.34 4.54
C ASN A 121 -3.00 -12.68 3.24
N LEU A 122 -1.84 -12.07 2.99
CA LEU A 122 -1.12 -12.19 1.72
C LEU A 122 -0.48 -13.57 1.54
N ASN A 123 -0.11 -14.25 2.61
CA ASN A 123 0.41 -15.62 2.54
C ASN A 123 -0.68 -16.67 2.32
N ALA A 124 -1.93 -16.37 2.67
CA ALA A 124 -3.07 -17.24 2.37
C ALA A 124 -3.53 -17.18 0.91
N ILE A 125 -3.14 -16.13 0.16
CA ILE A 125 -3.55 -15.95 -1.24
C ILE A 125 -2.88 -16.98 -2.16
N ASN A 126 -3.70 -17.66 -2.94
CA ASN A 126 -3.29 -18.52 -4.04
C ASN A 126 -3.84 -17.99 -5.38
N LYS A 127 -3.48 -18.66 -6.49
CA LYS A 127 -3.88 -18.21 -7.83
C LYS A 127 -5.39 -18.13 -8.04
N THR A 128 -6.17 -18.98 -7.37
CA THR A 128 -7.63 -19.05 -7.56
C THR A 128 -8.39 -17.93 -6.83
N ASP A 129 -7.74 -17.27 -5.87
CA ASP A 129 -8.28 -16.10 -5.17
C ASP A 129 -8.20 -14.82 -6.03
N LEU A 130 -7.40 -14.84 -7.09
CA LEU A 130 -7.18 -13.72 -8.00
C LEU A 130 -8.22 -13.83 -9.13
N LYS A 131 -9.12 -12.85 -9.22
CA LYS A 131 -10.23 -12.80 -10.21
C LYS A 131 -10.12 -11.58 -11.10
#